data_AF-A0A9R1XDT6-F1
#
_entry.id   AF-A0A9R1XDT6-F1
#
_cell.length_a   1.000
_cell.length_b   1.000
_cell.length_c   1.000
_cell.angle_alpha   90.00
_cell.angle_beta   90.00
_cell.angle_gamma   90.00
#
_symmetry.space_group_name_H-M   'P 1'
#
loop_
_entity.id
_entity.type
_entity.pdbx_description
1 polymer ?
#
loop_
_entity_poly.entity_id
_entity_poly.type
_entity_poly.pdbx_seq_one_letter_code
_entity_poly.pdbx_strand_id
1 'polypeptide(L)'
;MAGLRGSMDYQNDQNPSIYIPKYIDINVPNVQSKKGSGKKNRIQSAAEIAYKNLNKQKRRCLGCGERAVHNLHTCPIKLAVEQSSKAT
;
A
#
# COMPACT_ATOMS: atom_id res chain seq x y z
N MET A 1 39.59 14.22 -53.96
CA MET A 1 39.86 13.45 -52.72
C MET A 1 38.53 12.94 -52.17
N ALA A 2 38.53 11.67 -51.73
CA ALA A 2 37.56 10.87 -50.99
C ALA A 2 36.19 11.49 -50.60
N GLY A 3 35.05 10.79 -50.74
CA GLY A 3 34.93 9.35 -50.80
C GLY A 3 33.51 8.82 -51.04
N LEU A 4 33.50 7.53 -51.32
CA LEU A 4 32.35 6.63 -51.44
C LEU A 4 31.56 6.61 -50.12
N ARG A 5 30.24 6.82 -50.17
CA ARG A 5 29.32 6.19 -49.21
C ARG A 5 28.11 5.70 -49.97
N GLY A 6 28.07 4.37 -50.09
CA GLY A 6 27.05 3.64 -50.81
C GLY A 6 25.65 3.92 -50.27
N SER A 7 24.70 3.75 -51.17
CA SER A 7 23.30 3.50 -50.90
C SER A 7 23.14 2.52 -49.74
N MET A 8 22.62 3.03 -48.62
CA MET A 8 22.16 2.18 -47.54
C MET A 8 20.70 1.86 -47.87
N ASP A 9 20.53 0.93 -48.82
CA ASP A 9 19.23 0.33 -49.09
C ASP A 9 18.81 -0.38 -47.80
N TYR A 10 17.87 0.24 -47.07
CA TYR A 10 17.27 -0.36 -45.89
C TYR A 10 16.48 -1.58 -46.37
N GLN A 11 17.12 -2.75 -46.35
CA GLN A 11 16.46 -4.03 -46.56
C GLN A 11 15.42 -4.17 -45.44
N ASN A 12 14.16 -4.03 -45.84
CA ASN A 12 13.00 -4.28 -45.01
C ASN A 12 12.87 -5.80 -44.89
N ASP A 13 13.67 -6.40 -44.02
CA ASP A 13 13.52 -7.82 -43.67
C ASP A 13 12.26 -7.98 -42.81
N GLN A 14 11.13 -8.07 -43.51
CA GLN A 14 9.81 -8.32 -42.93
C GLN A 14 9.74 -9.77 -42.43
N ASN A 15 10.00 -9.97 -41.14
CA ASN A 15 9.51 -11.13 -40.41
C ASN A 15 8.00 -10.96 -40.18
N PRO A 16 7.12 -11.84 -40.71
CA PRO A 16 5.69 -11.61 -40.78
C PRO A 16 4.95 -12.01 -39.49
N SER A 17 5.42 -11.57 -38.32
CA SER A 17 4.75 -11.93 -37.07
C SER A 17 4.57 -10.83 -36.03
N ILE A 18 5.12 -9.62 -36.22
CA ILE A 18 4.88 -8.51 -35.29
C ILE A 18 4.65 -7.22 -36.06
N TYR A 19 3.36 -6.87 -36.25
CA TYR A 19 2.97 -5.55 -36.74
C TYR A 19 3.17 -4.53 -35.62
N ILE A 20 4.20 -3.69 -35.74
CA ILE A 20 4.42 -2.54 -34.87
C ILE A 20 3.78 -1.32 -35.55
N PRO A 21 2.68 -0.77 -35.03
CA PRO A 21 2.05 0.40 -35.62
C PRO A 21 3.00 1.61 -35.54
N LYS A 22 3.10 2.35 -36.65
CA LYS A 22 3.91 3.59 -36.74
C LYS A 22 3.40 4.71 -35.84
N TYR A 23 2.15 4.63 -35.40
CA TYR A 23 1.49 5.62 -34.56
C TYR A 23 0.55 4.90 -33.59
N ILE A 24 0.68 5.23 -32.30
CA ILE A 24 -0.18 4.72 -31.24
C ILE A 24 -0.93 5.94 -30.70
N ASP A 25 -2.24 5.99 -30.90
CA ASP A 25 -3.10 7.00 -30.29
C ASP A 25 -3.33 6.63 -28.83
N ILE A 26 -2.55 7.26 -27.94
CA ILE A 26 -2.66 7.06 -26.50
C ILE A 26 -3.54 8.18 -25.96
N ASN A 27 -4.73 7.83 -25.49
CA ASN A 27 -5.61 8.79 -24.81
C ASN A 27 -4.99 9.17 -23.45
N VAL A 28 -4.26 10.29 -23.43
CA VAL A 28 -3.58 10.78 -22.24
C VAL A 28 -4.64 11.20 -21.22
N PRO A 29 -4.62 10.68 -19.97
CA PRO A 29 -5.59 11.09 -18.97
C PRO A 29 -5.51 12.61 -18.76
N ASN A 30 -6.68 13.26 -18.81
CA ASN A 30 -6.86 14.71 -18.71
C ASN A 30 -6.19 15.32 -17.45
N VAL A 31 -5.97 14.50 -16.41
CA VAL A 31 -5.27 14.90 -15.19
C VAL A 31 -3.97 14.12 -15.06
N GLN A 32 -2.86 14.75 -15.45
CA GLN A 32 -1.53 14.34 -15.01
C GLN A 32 -1.29 14.90 -13.61
N SER A 33 -1.55 14.08 -12.59
CA SER A 33 -1.31 14.44 -11.19
C SER A 33 0.17 14.71 -10.95
N LYS A 34 0.59 15.99 -10.95
CA LYS A 34 1.98 16.41 -10.66
C LYS A 34 2.37 16.29 -9.17
N LYS A 35 1.38 16.04 -8.31
CA LYS A 35 1.59 15.90 -6.87
C LYS A 35 1.68 14.41 -6.56
N GLY A 36 2.80 13.98 -5.98
CA GLY A 36 2.99 12.61 -5.51
C GLY A 36 1.83 12.16 -4.59
N SER A 37 1.73 10.86 -4.33
CA SER A 37 0.55 10.19 -3.75
C SER A 37 0.01 10.73 -2.41
N GLY A 38 0.60 11.75 -1.79
CA GLY A 38 0.23 12.29 -0.48
C GLY A 38 0.48 11.31 0.68
N LYS A 39 0.78 10.06 0.37
CA LYS A 39 1.11 9.02 1.34
C LYS A 39 2.53 9.25 1.83
N LYS A 40 2.66 9.43 3.15
CA LYS A 40 3.96 9.41 3.81
C LYS A 40 4.50 7.99 3.74
N ASN A 41 5.22 7.67 2.67
CA ASN A 41 5.84 6.35 2.44
C ASN A 41 7.08 6.11 3.32
N ARG A 42 7.31 6.93 4.34
CA ARG A 42 8.46 6.78 5.23
C ARG A 42 8.23 5.58 6.16
N ILE A 43 9.09 4.58 6.05
CA ILE A 43 9.17 3.48 7.02
C ILE A 43 9.45 4.08 8.41
N GLN A 44 8.65 3.71 9.39
CA GLN A 44 8.80 4.20 10.77
C GLN A 44 9.75 3.29 11.54
N SER A 45 10.55 3.86 12.43
CA SER A 45 11.40 3.06 13.30
C SER A 45 10.58 2.32 14.35
N ALA A 46 11.12 1.23 14.90
CA ALA A 46 10.49 0.50 16.00
C ALA A 46 10.19 1.42 17.21
N ALA A 47 11.12 2.34 17.52
CA ALA A 47 10.94 3.32 18.59
C ALA A 47 9.80 4.30 18.31
N GLU A 48 9.67 4.81 17.08
CA GLU A 48 8.56 5.69 16.69
C GLU A 48 7.21 4.98 16.80
N ILE A 49 7.15 3.71 16.40
CA ILE A 49 5.93 2.90 16.48
C ILE A 49 5.57 2.62 17.95
N ALA A 50 6.55 2.23 18.76
CA ALA A 50 6.36 1.97 20.19
C ALA A 50 5.85 3.23 20.92
N TYR A 51 6.49 4.38 20.69
CA TYR A 51 6.08 5.65 21.28
C TYR A 51 4.64 6.02 20.91
N LYS A 52 4.27 5.88 19.62
CA LYS A 52 2.89 6.14 19.18
C LYS A 52 1.87 5.20 19.83
N ASN A 53 2.22 3.93 19.99
CA ASN A 53 1.33 2.95 20.62
C ASN A 53 1.19 3.17 22.12
N LEU A 54 2.24 3.62 22.80
CA LEU A 54 2.19 4.03 24.22
C LEU A 54 1.33 5.28 24.42
N ASN A 55 1.44 6.26 23.52
CA ASN A 55 0.72 7.53 23.64
C ASN A 55 -0.73 7.47 23.10
N LYS A 56 -1.16 6.35 22.51
CA LYS A 56 -2.56 6.17 22.09
C LYS A 56 -3.46 6.15 23.33
N GLN A 57 -4.47 7.02 23.32
CA GLN A 57 -5.50 7.01 24.35
C GLN A 57 -6.18 5.64 24.41
N LYS A 58 -6.06 4.96 25.54
CA LYS A 58 -6.75 3.69 25.79
C LYS A 58 -8.24 3.96 25.98
N ARG A 59 -9.09 3.19 25.29
CA ARG A 59 -10.54 3.26 25.47
C ARG A 59 -10.91 2.71 26.84
N ARG A 60 -12.03 3.17 27.40
CA ARG A 60 -12.61 2.53 28.59
C ARG A 60 -13.32 1.24 28.16
N CYS A 61 -13.04 0.15 28.85
CA CYS A 61 -13.74 -1.11 28.68
C CYS A 61 -15.15 -0.99 29.26
N LEU A 62 -16.17 -1.42 28.51
CA LEU A 62 -17.56 -1.40 28.99
C LEU A 62 -17.83 -2.47 30.06
N GLY A 63 -16.98 -3.51 30.16
CA GLY A 63 -17.16 -4.60 31.12
C GLY A 63 -16.63 -4.27 32.51
N CYS A 64 -15.46 -3.65 32.60
CA CYS A 64 -14.80 -3.33 33.87
C CYS A 64 -14.60 -1.83 34.13
N GLY A 65 -14.89 -0.96 33.17
CA GLY A 65 -14.71 0.49 33.32
C GLY A 65 -13.26 0.99 33.18
N GLU A 66 -12.27 0.09 33.19
CA GLU A 66 -10.85 0.45 33.12
C GLU A 66 -10.42 0.93 31.73
N ARG A 67 -9.43 1.83 31.69
CA ARG A 67 -8.76 2.25 30.45
C ARG A 67 -7.70 1.21 30.07
N ALA A 68 -8.11 0.23 29.26
CA ALA A 68 -7.27 -0.89 28.89
C ALA A 68 -7.19 -1.07 27.37
N VAL A 69 -6.33 -1.99 26.94
CA VAL A 69 -6.19 -2.39 25.53
C VAL A 69 -7.27 -3.43 25.16
N HIS A 70 -7.82 -4.15 26.15
CA HIS A 70 -8.87 -5.14 25.93
C HIS A 70 -10.23 -4.48 25.65
N ASN A 71 -11.13 -5.21 25.01
CA ASN A 71 -12.50 -4.78 24.74
C ASN A 71 -13.48 -5.51 25.67
N LEU A 72 -14.79 -5.25 25.54
CA LEU A 72 -15.81 -5.90 26.37
C LEU A 72 -15.75 -7.44 26.28
N HIS A 73 -15.50 -7.98 25.09
CA HIS A 73 -15.46 -9.43 24.87
C HIS A 73 -14.20 -10.09 25.43
N THR A 74 -13.08 -9.37 25.45
CA THR A 74 -11.80 -9.86 25.99
C THR A 74 -11.54 -9.35 27.41
N CYS A 75 -12.56 -8.80 28.07
CA CYS A 75 -12.45 -8.31 29.43
C CYS A 75 -12.25 -9.49 30.39
N PRO A 76 -11.11 -9.55 31.13
CA PRO A 76 -10.81 -10.70 32.00
C PRO A 76 -11.83 -10.83 33.14
N ILE A 77 -12.34 -9.72 33.64
CA ILE A 77 -13.38 -9.71 34.68
C ILE A 77 -14.68 -10.33 34.15
N LYS A 78 -15.10 -9.96 32.92
CA LYS A 78 -16.29 -10.54 32.29
C LYS A 78 -16.13 -12.04 32.07
N LEU A 79 -14.97 -12.46 31.57
CA LEU A 79 -14.67 -13.87 31.33
C LEU A 79 -14.63 -14.67 32.64
N ALA A 80 -14.08 -14.11 33.71
CA ALA A 80 -14.08 -14.75 35.02
C ALA A 80 -15.50 -14.94 35.59
N VAL A 81 -16.39 -13.95 35.42
CA VAL A 81 -17.81 -14.04 35.82
C VAL A 81 -18.59 -15.06 34.98
N GLU A 82 -18.33 -15.14 33.68
CA GLU A 82 -18.93 -16.16 32.81
C GLU A 82 -18.44 -17.57 33.16
N GLN A 83 -17.17 -17.72 33.55
CA GLN A 83 -16.63 -19.00 34.00
C GLN A 83 -17.20 -19.44 35.34
N SER A 84 -17.37 -18.52 36.29
CA SER A 84 -17.95 -18.86 37.61
C SER A 84 -19.43 -19.22 37.52
N SER A 85 -20.20 -18.56 36.67
CA SER A 85 -21.63 -18.86 36.44
C SER A 85 -21.87 -20.18 35.71
N LYS A 86 -20.87 -20.71 34.99
CA LYS A 86 -20.94 -22.01 34.31
C LYS A 86 -20.52 -23.19 35.20
N ALA A 87 -19.94 -22.91 36.35
CA ALA A 87 -19.45 -23.91 37.30
C ALA A 87 -20.49 -24.28 38.39
N THR A 88 -21.72 -23.77 38.29
CA THR A 88 -22.90 -24.18 39.07
C THR A 88 -23.88 -24.88 38.15
#